data_AF-A0A7J3TD61-F1
#
_entry.id   AF-A0A7J3TD61-F1
#
_cell.length_a   1.000
_cell.length_b   1.000
_cell.length_c   1.000
_cell.angle_alpha   90.00
_cell.angle_beta   90.00
_cell.angle_gamma   90.00
#
_symmetry.space_group_name_H-M   'P 1'
#
loop_
_entity.id
_entity.type
_entity.pdbx_description
1 polymer ?
#
loop_
_entity_poly.entity_id
_entity_poly.type
_entity_poly.pdbx_seq_one_letter_code
_entity_poly.pdbx_strand_id
1 'polypeptide(L)'
;MPERSSSMEAVRGQLGRYIENDIRIKDGRLFTYLYDPDLNELKEVGKIYEEFLNRNGMDYHAFPSTLRLENDIVAMVGSLL
;
A
#
# COMPACT_ATOMS: atom_id res chain seq x y z
N MET A 1 7.52 22.10 12.29
CA MET A 1 8.53 21.20 11.68
C MET A 1 9.63 20.98 12.71
N PRO A 2 10.16 19.76 12.88
CA PRO A 2 11.27 19.53 13.79
C PRO A 2 12.48 20.36 13.37
N GLU A 3 13.24 20.86 14.34
CA GLU A 3 14.42 21.70 14.08
C GLU A 3 15.57 20.93 13.40
N ARG A 4 15.57 19.59 13.51
CA ARG A 4 16.57 18.71 12.91
C ARG A 4 15.94 17.45 12.33
N SER A 5 16.55 16.92 11.27
CA SER A 5 16.18 15.62 10.70
C SER A 5 16.47 14.50 11.69
N SER A 6 15.58 13.50 11.73
CA SER A 6 15.77 12.26 12.49
C SER A 6 16.39 11.19 11.60
N SER A 7 17.13 10.25 12.20
CA SER A 7 17.58 9.06 11.47
C SER A 7 16.38 8.18 11.09
N MET A 8 16.53 7.39 10.02
CA MET A 8 15.49 6.44 9.60
C MET A 8 15.14 5.44 10.70
N GLU A 9 16.14 5.02 11.49
CA GLU A 9 15.95 4.13 12.64
C GLU A 9 15.11 4.79 13.74
N ALA A 10 15.39 6.06 14.07
CA ALA A 10 14.61 6.80 15.06
C ALA A 10 13.16 6.99 14.59
N VAL A 11 12.95 7.28 13.30
CA VAL A 11 11.61 7.36 12.70
C VAL A 11 10.89 6.02 12.83
N ARG A 12 11.54 4.91 12.45
CA ARG A 12 10.97 3.57 12.58
C ARG A 12 10.60 3.24 14.02
N GLY A 13 11.46 3.56 14.98
CA GLY A 13 11.19 3.35 16.40
C GLY A 13 9.99 4.15 16.90
N GLN A 14 9.86 5.41 16.46
CA GLN A 14 8.70 6.24 16.80
C GLN A 14 7.40 5.70 16.18
N LEU A 15 7.42 5.28 14.91
CA LEU A 15 6.26 4.66 14.27
C LEU A 15 5.87 3.35 14.94
N GLY A 16 6.85 2.55 15.39
CA GLY A 16 6.61 1.36 16.20
C GLY A 16 5.81 1.67 17.46
N ARG A 17 6.17 2.73 18.19
CA ARG A 17 5.42 3.18 19.39
C ARG A 17 3.98 3.60 19.08
N TYR A 18 3.73 4.17 17.89
CA TYR A 18 2.37 4.57 17.52
C TYR A 18 1.44 3.36 17.34
N ILE A 19 1.97 2.27 16.77
CA ILE A 19 1.17 1.07 16.47
C ILE A 19 1.07 0.08 17.64
N GLU A 20 1.75 0.33 18.77
CA GLU A 20 1.74 -0.58 19.95
C GLU A 20 0.33 -0.79 20.54
N ASN A 21 -0.51 0.23 20.45
CA ASN A 21 -1.88 0.20 20.97
C ASN A 21 -2.92 -0.13 19.90
N ASP A 22 -2.48 -0.41 18.67
CA ASP A 22 -3.39 -0.80 17.59
C ASP A 22 -3.99 -2.18 17.89
N ILE A 23 -5.22 -2.37 17.42
CA ILE A 23 -5.89 -3.65 17.48
C ILE A 23 -5.11 -4.72 16.71
N ARG A 24 -4.99 -5.92 17.30
CA ARG A 24 -4.26 -7.04 16.68
C ARG A 24 -4.93 -7.48 15.38
N ILE A 25 -4.16 -7.41 14.29
CA ILE A 25 -4.63 -7.70 12.93
C ILE A 25 -4.67 -9.20 12.57
N LYS A 26 -3.92 -10.06 13.27
CA LYS A 26 -3.67 -11.46 12.88
C LYS A 26 -4.58 -12.53 13.50
N ASP A 27 -5.72 -12.15 14.09
CA ASP A 27 -6.55 -13.09 14.84
C ASP A 27 -8.01 -13.19 14.33
N GLY A 28 -8.29 -12.70 13.10
CA GLY A 28 -9.63 -12.77 12.50
C GLY A 28 -10.71 -11.93 13.20
N ARG A 29 -10.33 -11.09 14.19
CA ARG A 29 -11.27 -10.27 14.99
C ARG A 29 -11.64 -8.94 14.33
N LEU A 30 -11.10 -8.66 13.14
CA LEU A 30 -11.27 -7.40 12.40
C LEU A 30 -12.20 -7.55 11.20
N PHE A 31 -13.38 -8.10 11.44
CA PHE A 31 -14.43 -8.19 10.42
C PHE A 31 -14.69 -6.81 9.81
N THR A 32 -14.77 -6.74 8.47
CA THR A 32 -15.00 -5.53 7.66
C THR A 32 -13.87 -4.49 7.62
N TYR A 33 -12.91 -4.53 8.55
CA TYR A 33 -11.76 -3.63 8.55
C TYR A 33 -10.64 -4.12 7.64
N LEU A 34 -10.38 -5.42 7.64
CA LEU A 34 -9.38 -6.06 6.78
C LEU A 34 -10.00 -7.30 6.16
N TYR A 35 -9.93 -7.38 4.83
CA TYR A 35 -10.48 -8.52 4.10
C TYR A 35 -9.54 -9.73 4.20
N ASP A 36 -8.27 -9.56 3.82
CA ASP A 36 -7.29 -10.66 3.82
C ASP A 36 -5.91 -10.20 4.33
N PRO A 37 -5.75 -9.96 5.66
CA PRO A 37 -4.52 -9.41 6.23
C PRO A 37 -3.32 -10.38 6.24
N ASP A 38 -3.54 -11.66 5.98
CA ASP A 38 -2.52 -12.72 6.01
C ASP A 38 -2.26 -13.35 4.63
N LEU A 39 -2.58 -12.65 3.54
CA LEU A 39 -2.20 -13.05 2.18
C LEU A 39 -0.67 -13.22 2.08
N ASN A 40 -0.24 -14.40 1.63
CA ASN A 40 1.18 -14.73 1.49
C ASN A 40 1.90 -13.78 0.52
N GLU A 41 1.16 -13.24 -0.42
CA GLU A 41 1.60 -12.38 -1.50
C GLU A 41 1.78 -10.92 -1.05
N LEU A 42 1.29 -10.50 0.13
CA LEU A 42 1.34 -9.09 0.57
C LEU A 42 2.74 -8.50 0.54
N LYS A 43 3.75 -9.31 0.88
CA LYS A 43 5.16 -8.88 0.82
C LYS A 43 5.59 -8.58 -0.62
N GLU A 44 5.12 -9.37 -1.59
CA GLU A 44 5.46 -9.15 -3.00
C GLU A 44 4.70 -7.97 -3.57
N VAL A 45 3.41 -7.83 -3.23
CA VAL A 45 2.60 -6.65 -3.57
C VAL A 45 3.25 -5.36 -3.06
N GLY A 46 3.82 -5.38 -1.84
CA GLY A 46 4.56 -4.25 -1.28
C GLY A 46 5.77 -3.82 -2.12
N LYS A 47 6.52 -4.76 -2.70
CA LYS A 47 7.65 -4.44 -3.60
C LYS A 47 7.16 -3.83 -4.91
N ILE A 48 6.11 -4.39 -5.49
CA ILE A 48 5.50 -3.85 -6.71
C ILE A 48 5.02 -2.41 -6.46
N TYR A 49 4.43 -2.13 -5.29
CA TYR A 49 4.05 -0.78 -4.93
C TYR A 49 5.24 0.19 -4.89
N GLU A 50 6.38 -0.22 -4.31
CA GLU A 50 7.60 0.60 -4.30
C GLU A 50 8.10 0.91 -5.73
N GLU A 51 8.01 -0.03 -6.67
CA GLU A 51 8.37 0.18 -8.07
C GLU A 51 7.46 1.22 -8.77
N PHE A 52 6.18 1.28 -8.37
CA PHE A 52 5.18 2.19 -8.94
C PHE A 52 5.00 3.49 -8.15
N LEU A 53 5.70 3.67 -7.03
CA LEU A 53 5.52 4.80 -6.09
C LEU A 53 5.57 6.18 -6.76
N ASN A 54 6.40 6.32 -7.80
CA ASN A 54 6.63 7.59 -8.51
C ASN A 54 5.84 7.71 -9.82
N ARG A 55 4.78 6.91 -10.01
CA ARG A 55 3.90 6.95 -11.18
C ARG A 55 2.56 7.54 -10.76
N ASN A 56 2.20 8.71 -11.30
CA ASN A 56 0.88 9.31 -11.02
C ASN A 56 -0.10 9.00 -12.16
N GLY A 57 -1.39 8.90 -11.83
CA GLY A 57 -2.47 8.73 -12.82
C GLY A 57 -2.98 10.05 -13.42
N MET A 58 -2.46 11.20 -12.98
CA MET A 58 -2.90 12.52 -13.43
C MET A 58 -2.37 12.85 -14.84
N ASP A 59 -1.12 12.49 -15.14
CA ASP A 59 -0.49 12.66 -16.45
C ASP A 59 -0.22 11.30 -17.11
N TYR A 60 -1.19 10.86 -17.91
CA TYR A 60 -1.13 9.60 -18.64
C TYR A 60 -0.14 9.62 -19.82
N HIS A 61 0.35 10.79 -20.23
CA HIS A 61 1.44 10.89 -21.22
C HIS A 61 2.79 10.62 -20.56
N ALA A 62 3.01 11.11 -19.33
CA ALA A 62 4.21 10.82 -18.55
C ALA A 62 4.25 9.36 -18.07
N PHE A 63 3.10 8.77 -17.73
CA PHE A 63 3.01 7.43 -17.16
C PHE A 63 2.01 6.53 -17.90
N PRO A 64 2.28 6.18 -19.18
CA PRO A 64 1.37 5.34 -19.97
C PRO A 64 1.19 3.93 -19.38
N SER A 65 2.13 3.46 -18.55
CA SER A 65 2.00 2.22 -17.79
C SER A 65 0.83 2.22 -16.82
N THR A 66 0.56 3.35 -16.15
CA THR A 66 -0.54 3.49 -15.20
C THR A 66 -1.88 3.43 -15.92
N LEU A 67 -2.01 4.17 -17.03
CA LEU A 67 -3.21 4.13 -17.88
C LEU A 67 -3.50 2.70 -18.38
N ARG A 68 -2.47 1.98 -18.83
CA ARG A 68 -2.64 0.59 -19.26
C ARG A 68 -3.14 -0.30 -18.13
N LEU A 69 -2.51 -0.22 -16.95
CA LEU A 69 -2.91 -1.01 -15.78
C LEU A 69 -4.37 -0.74 -15.39
N GLU A 70 -4.78 0.53 -15.36
CA GLU A 70 -6.16 0.91 -15.02
C GLU A 70 -7.17 0.36 -16.04
N ASN A 71 -6.88 0.45 -17.34
CA ASN A 71 -7.72 -0.13 -18.38
C ASN A 71 -7.82 -1.66 -18.29
N ASP A 72 -6.69 -2.34 -18.03
CA ASP A 72 -6.65 -3.79 -17.86
C ASP A 72 -7.52 -4.22 -16.65
N ILE A 73 -7.46 -3.48 -15.53
CA ILE A 73 -8.30 -3.74 -14.35
C ILE A 73 -9.79 -3.57 -14.66
N VAL A 74 -10.18 -2.49 -15.33
CA VAL A 74 -11.58 -2.25 -15.71
C VAL A 74 -12.09 -3.36 -16.63
N ALA A 75 -11.28 -3.78 -17.61
CA ALA A 75 -11.63 -4.88 -18.51
C ALA A 75 -11.79 -6.22 -17.76
N MET A 76 -10.87 -6.53 -16.83
CA MET A 76 -10.96 -7.73 -16.01
C MET A 76 -12.23 -7.73 -15.16
N VAL A 77 -12.51 -6.66 -14.41
CA VAL A 77 -13.71 -6.56 -13.57
C VAL A 77 -14.98 -6.59 -14.42
N GLY A 78 -14.99 -5.87 -15.55
CA GLY A 78 -16.12 -5.88 -16.48
C GLY A 78 -16.40 -7.26 -17.10
N SER A 79 -15.41 -8.16 -17.14
CA SER A 79 -15.61 -9.54 -17.59
C SER A 79 -16.16 -10.50 -16.51
N LEU A 80 -16.24 -10.05 -15.25
CA LEU A 80 -16.76 -10.82 -14.12
C LEU A 80 -18.22 -10.49 -13.79
N LEU A 81 -18.76 -9.42 -14.36
CA LEU A 81 -20.12 -8.90 -14.15
C LEU A 81 -21.01 -9.22 -15.35
#